data_AF-A0A6J8ER17-F1
#
_entry.id   AF-A0A6J8ER17-F1
#
_cell.length_a   1.000
_cell.length_b   1.000
_cell.length_c   1.000
_cell.angle_alpha   90.00
_cell.angle_beta   90.00
_cell.angle_gamma   90.00
#
_symmetry.space_group_name_H-M   'P 1'
#
loop_
_entity.id
_entity.type
_entity.pdbx_description
1 polymer ?
#
loop_
_entity_poly.entity_id
_entity_poly.type
_entity_poly.pdbx_seq_one_letter_code
_entity_poly.pdbx_strand_id
1 'polypeptide(L)'
;MELNQNDINQLKSVLAKNFSNSEIQKISRLSTTNKCESLHSKVFSFAPKNTIWTRNFEGLCHSAVHSSSLGNGKSCILLASAIGLKYRKTDPFIKNMRLRDKTGEYHTFRKTTRQYKFIRFKYRRNKGNRKLMANSLFNCANENMINEHQYANRRDFT
;
A
#
# COMPACT_ATOMS: atom_id res chain seq x y z
N MET A 1 3.51 -41.22 10.48
CA MET A 1 3.81 -40.11 11.41
C MET A 1 2.47 -39.70 11.99
N GLU A 2 2.12 -40.23 13.16
CA GLU A 2 0.84 -39.94 13.81
C GLU A 2 0.92 -38.57 14.47
N LEU A 3 -0.09 -37.73 14.23
CA LEU A 3 -0.19 -36.41 14.83
C LEU A 3 -0.54 -36.56 16.31
N ASN A 4 0.24 -35.94 17.19
CA ASN A 4 -0.05 -35.92 18.61
C ASN A 4 -1.32 -35.08 18.85
N GLN A 5 -2.05 -35.37 19.92
CA GLN A 5 -3.25 -34.64 20.33
C GLN A 5 -2.98 -33.13 20.48
N ASN A 6 -1.75 -32.77 20.87
CA ASN A 6 -1.33 -31.37 20.98
C ASN A 6 -1.23 -30.69 19.60
N ASP A 7 -0.74 -31.39 18.59
CA ASP A 7 -0.65 -30.89 17.21
C ASP A 7 -2.07 -30.72 16.62
N ILE A 8 -2.97 -31.67 16.92
CA ILE A 8 -4.38 -31.60 16.54
C ILE A 8 -5.05 -30.37 17.17
N ASN A 9 -4.78 -30.08 18.44
CA ASN A 9 -5.32 -28.92 19.14
C ASN A 9 -4.78 -27.59 18.59
N GLN A 10 -3.49 -27.54 18.24
CA GLN A 10 -2.89 -26.37 17.58
C GLN A 10 -3.48 -26.15 16.19
N LEU A 11 -3.63 -27.20 15.38
CA LEU A 11 -4.27 -27.13 14.07
C LEU A 11 -5.72 -26.66 14.17
N LYS A 12 -6.48 -27.18 15.14
CA LYS A 12 -7.86 -26.73 15.42
C LYS A 12 -7.92 -25.26 15.83
N SER A 13 -6.97 -24.78 16.65
CA SER A 13 -6.85 -23.37 17.04
C SER A 13 -6.58 -22.48 15.83
N VAL A 14 -5.64 -22.85 14.96
CA VAL A 14 -5.31 -22.11 13.74
C VAL A 14 -6.48 -22.12 12.75
N LEU A 15 -7.18 -23.25 12.62
CA LEU A 15 -8.38 -23.35 11.80
C LEU A 15 -9.51 -22.48 12.36
N ALA A 16 -9.77 -22.52 13.67
CA ALA A 16 -10.80 -21.69 14.30
C ALA A 16 -10.50 -20.18 14.20
N LYS A 17 -9.22 -19.79 14.27
CA LYS A 17 -8.79 -18.40 14.11
C LYS A 17 -9.05 -17.84 12.71
N ASN A 18 -9.01 -18.67 11.67
CA ASN A 18 -9.13 -18.21 10.29
C ASN A 18 -10.48 -18.58 9.63
N PHE A 19 -11.15 -19.62 10.12
CA PHE A 19 -12.36 -20.21 9.52
C PHE A 19 -13.54 -20.33 10.50
N SER A 20 -13.48 -19.67 11.66
CA SER A 20 -14.69 -19.54 12.49
C SER A 20 -15.74 -18.69 11.78
N ASN A 21 -17.02 -18.98 12.02
CA ASN A 21 -18.12 -18.22 11.40
C ASN A 21 -18.04 -16.71 11.67
N SER A 22 -17.55 -16.30 12.84
CA SER A 22 -17.34 -14.89 13.18
C SER A 22 -16.22 -14.24 12.36
N GLU A 23 -15.10 -14.92 12.15
CA GLU A 23 -13.99 -14.43 11.33
C GLU A 23 -14.33 -14.45 9.84
N ILE A 24 -15.06 -15.47 9.37
CA ILE A 24 -15.60 -15.50 8.00
C ILE A 24 -16.56 -14.32 7.76
N GLN A 25 -17.39 -13.95 8.74
CA GLN A 25 -18.24 -12.75 8.65
C GLN A 25 -17.43 -11.44 8.66
N LYS A 26 -16.32 -11.36 9.38
CA LYS A 26 -15.40 -10.19 9.34
C LYS A 26 -14.67 -10.09 8.00
N ILE A 27 -14.22 -11.23 7.47
CA ILE A 27 -13.57 -11.35 6.16
C ILE A 27 -14.56 -10.97 5.05
N SER A 28 -15.80 -11.46 5.10
CA SER A 28 -16.85 -11.12 4.12
C SER A 28 -17.23 -9.64 4.17
N ARG A 29 -17.18 -9.01 5.34
CA ARG A 29 -17.34 -7.56 5.55
C ARG A 29 -16.07 -6.74 5.30
N LEU A 30 -15.01 -7.33 4.72
CA LEU A 30 -13.78 -6.65 4.33
C LEU A 30 -12.98 -6.03 5.49
N SER A 31 -13.10 -6.55 6.70
CA SER A 31 -12.30 -6.14 7.87
C SER A 31 -10.91 -6.81 7.90
N THR A 32 -10.28 -7.01 6.74
CA THR A 32 -8.89 -7.48 6.68
C THR A 32 -7.96 -6.30 6.96
N THR A 33 -6.93 -6.50 7.79
CA THR A 33 -5.97 -5.46 8.20
C THR A 33 -5.49 -4.61 7.04
N ASN A 34 -5.20 -5.22 5.89
CA ASN A 34 -4.77 -4.52 4.67
C ASN A 34 -5.79 -3.50 4.13
N LYS A 35 -7.09 -3.79 4.20
CA LYS A 35 -8.14 -2.86 3.75
C LYS A 35 -8.37 -1.75 4.76
N CYS A 36 -8.36 -2.07 6.05
CA CYS A 36 -8.42 -1.07 7.12
C CYS A 36 -7.20 -0.14 7.11
N GLU A 37 -5.99 -0.67 6.89
CA GLU A 37 -4.75 0.10 6.74
C GLU A 37 -4.78 0.98 5.49
N SER A 38 -5.27 0.45 4.37
CA SER A 38 -5.45 1.24 3.15
C SER A 38 -6.44 2.39 3.35
N LEU A 39 -7.56 2.13 4.04
CA LEU A 39 -8.54 3.15 4.38
C LEU A 39 -7.95 4.19 5.36
N HIS A 40 -7.26 3.76 6.42
CA HIS A 40 -6.57 4.66 7.35
C HIS A 40 -5.54 5.53 6.64
N SER A 41 -4.71 4.95 5.77
CA SER A 41 -3.75 5.68 4.97
C SER A 41 -4.43 6.74 4.09
N LYS A 42 -5.57 6.39 3.47
CA LYS A 42 -6.38 7.33 2.69
C LYS A 42 -6.98 8.42 3.57
N VAL A 43 -7.54 8.11 4.73
CA VAL A 43 -8.05 9.09 5.71
C VAL A 43 -6.95 10.06 6.13
N PHE A 44 -5.74 9.57 6.45
CA PHE A 44 -4.61 10.45 6.81
C PHE A 44 -4.05 11.26 5.64
N SER A 45 -4.38 10.90 4.40
CA SER A 45 -4.08 11.73 3.23
C SER A 45 -5.00 12.96 3.17
N PHE A 46 -6.23 12.85 3.67
CA PHE A 46 -7.21 13.95 3.74
C PHE A 46 -7.11 14.74 5.05
N ALA A 47 -6.83 14.07 6.16
CA ALA A 47 -6.68 14.65 7.50
C ALA A 47 -5.32 14.22 8.11
N PRO A 48 -4.23 14.93 7.78
CA PRO A 48 -2.90 14.59 8.32
C PRO A 48 -2.86 14.76 9.84
N LYS A 49 -2.19 13.85 10.54
CA LYS A 49 -2.07 13.84 12.01
C LYS A 49 -1.42 15.09 12.59
N ASN A 50 -0.62 15.80 11.80
CA ASN A 50 0.15 16.98 12.23
C ASN A 50 -0.67 18.28 12.17
N THR A 51 -1.94 18.20 11.79
CA THR A 51 -2.81 19.35 11.56
C THR A 51 -4.06 19.23 12.41
N ILE A 52 -4.40 20.30 13.13
CA ILE A 52 -5.53 20.34 14.06
C ILE A 52 -6.80 20.57 13.24
N TRP A 53 -7.47 19.50 12.84
CA TRP A 53 -8.72 19.54 12.08
C TRP A 53 -9.97 19.41 12.95
N THR A 54 -9.90 19.72 14.24
CA THR A 54 -10.97 19.39 15.22
C THR A 54 -12.38 19.79 14.77
N ARG A 55 -12.55 20.91 14.07
CA ARG A 55 -13.84 21.38 13.57
C ARG A 55 -14.38 20.63 12.34
N ASN A 56 -13.50 20.09 11.48
CA ASN A 56 -13.88 19.51 10.18
C ASN A 56 -13.41 18.05 9.99
N PHE A 57 -12.80 17.45 11.01
CA PHE A 57 -12.18 16.13 10.96
C PHE A 57 -13.19 15.05 10.54
N GLU A 58 -14.38 15.10 11.12
CA GLU A 58 -15.47 14.17 10.79
C GLU A 58 -15.84 14.25 9.30
N GLY A 59 -16.04 15.46 8.76
CA GLY A 59 -16.34 15.67 7.34
C GLY A 59 -15.22 15.19 6.41
N LEU A 60 -13.95 15.36 6.81
CA LEU A 60 -12.79 14.85 6.06
C LEU A 60 -12.75 13.31 6.08
N CYS A 61 -13.03 12.68 7.21
CA CYS A 61 -13.13 11.24 7.35
C CYS A 61 -14.26 10.68 6.48
N HIS A 62 -15.46 11.27 6.53
CA HIS A 62 -16.57 10.86 5.66
C HIS A 62 -16.24 11.02 4.17
N SER A 63 -15.60 12.12 3.79
CA SER A 63 -15.16 12.37 2.41
C SER A 63 -14.14 11.33 1.94
N ALA A 64 -13.21 10.94 2.81
CA ALA A 64 -12.20 9.93 2.54
C ALA A 64 -12.82 8.53 2.35
N VAL A 65 -13.76 8.14 3.22
CA VAL A 65 -14.51 6.88 3.14
C VAL A 65 -15.34 6.85 1.86
N HIS A 66 -16.12 7.90 1.59
CA HIS A 66 -16.97 7.99 0.40
C HIS A 66 -16.15 7.87 -0.90
N SER A 67 -15.02 8.57 -0.97
CA SER A 67 -14.10 8.51 -2.11
C SER A 67 -13.32 7.19 -2.18
N SER A 68 -13.16 6.47 -1.07
CA SER A 68 -12.56 5.12 -1.06
C SER A 68 -13.52 4.07 -1.64
N SER A 69 -14.81 4.19 -1.34
CA SER A 69 -15.81 3.21 -1.79
C SER A 69 -16.19 3.40 -3.26
N LEU A 70 -16.33 4.64 -3.73
CA LEU A 70 -16.91 4.94 -5.04
C LEU A 70 -15.89 5.38 -6.10
N GLY A 71 -14.66 5.73 -5.68
CA GLY A 71 -13.71 6.46 -6.50
C GLY A 71 -13.86 7.98 -6.32
N ASN A 72 -12.78 8.72 -6.55
CA ASN A 72 -12.74 10.14 -6.23
C ASN A 72 -13.64 10.97 -7.16
N GLY A 73 -13.69 10.63 -8.45
CA GLY A 73 -14.49 11.35 -9.45
C GLY A 73 -16.00 11.17 -9.24
N LYS A 74 -16.46 9.92 -9.19
CA LYS A 74 -17.86 9.57 -8.89
C LYS A 74 -18.32 10.15 -7.55
N SER A 75 -17.48 10.07 -6.52
CA SER A 75 -17.73 10.69 -5.21
C SER A 75 -18.03 12.19 -5.34
N CYS A 76 -17.19 12.94 -6.04
CA CYS A 76 -17.40 14.38 -6.26
C CYS A 76 -18.66 14.69 -7.08
N ILE A 77 -18.98 13.88 -8.09
CA ILE A 77 -20.20 14.07 -8.89
C ILE A 77 -21.45 13.89 -8.02
N LEU A 78 -21.48 12.85 -7.19
CA LEU A 78 -22.60 12.58 -6.28
C LEU A 78 -22.76 13.69 -5.24
N LEU A 79 -21.66 14.15 -4.64
CA LEU A 79 -21.69 15.28 -3.71
C LEU A 79 -22.19 16.56 -4.39
N ALA A 80 -21.74 16.85 -5.62
CA ALA A 80 -22.23 17.99 -6.38
C ALA A 80 -23.74 17.91 -6.64
N SER A 81 -24.27 16.73 -6.98
CA SER A 81 -25.72 16.56 -7.11
C SER A 81 -26.48 16.73 -5.80
N ALA A 82 -25.94 16.23 -4.69
CA ALA A 82 -26.56 16.35 -3.37
C ALA A 82 -26.62 17.81 -2.88
N ILE A 83 -25.63 18.62 -3.24
CA ILE A 83 -25.59 20.07 -2.96
C ILE A 83 -26.54 20.86 -3.90
N GLY A 84 -27.13 20.21 -4.91
CA GLY A 84 -28.04 20.84 -5.86
C GLY A 84 -27.35 21.52 -7.04
N LEU A 85 -26.06 21.20 -7.28
CA LEU A 85 -25.33 21.74 -8.42
C LEU A 85 -25.91 21.17 -9.72
N LYS A 86 -26.44 22.04 -10.57
CA LYS A 86 -26.95 21.65 -11.89
C LYS A 86 -25.79 21.57 -12.88
N TYR A 87 -25.56 20.39 -13.42
CA TYR A 87 -24.56 20.16 -14.46
C TYR A 87 -25.12 19.28 -15.58
N ARG A 88 -24.63 19.47 -16.80
CA ARG A 88 -24.90 18.61 -17.95
C ARG A 88 -23.82 17.55 -18.05
N LYS A 89 -24.15 16.42 -18.70
CA LYS A 89 -23.20 15.31 -18.93
C LYS A 89 -21.96 15.74 -19.74
N THR A 90 -22.10 16.80 -20.54
CA THR A 90 -21.05 17.36 -21.40
C THR A 90 -20.12 18.33 -20.68
N ASP A 91 -20.45 18.72 -19.45
CA ASP A 91 -19.72 19.77 -18.75
C ASP A 91 -18.28 19.35 -18.45
N PRO A 92 -17.33 20.31 -18.49
CA PRO A 92 -15.93 20.05 -18.20
C PRO A 92 -15.71 19.36 -16.85
N PHE A 93 -16.49 19.74 -15.83
CA PHE A 93 -16.45 19.12 -14.51
C PHE A 93 -16.67 17.60 -14.57
N ILE A 94 -17.75 17.16 -15.22
CA ILE A 94 -18.10 15.74 -15.34
C ILE A 94 -17.07 14.98 -16.15
N LYS A 95 -16.58 15.57 -17.25
CA LYS A 95 -15.53 14.97 -18.08
C LYS A 95 -14.25 14.76 -17.27
N ASN A 96 -13.80 15.77 -16.53
CA ASN A 96 -12.59 15.70 -15.73
C ASN A 96 -12.70 14.70 -14.57
N MET A 97 -13.84 14.65 -13.87
CA MET A 97 -14.06 13.68 -12.80
C MET A 97 -14.07 12.23 -13.32
N ARG A 98 -14.72 11.98 -14.47
CA ARG A 98 -14.69 10.66 -15.11
C ARG A 98 -13.30 10.27 -15.58
N LEU A 99 -12.55 11.21 -16.16
CA LEU A 99 -11.17 10.97 -16.59
C LEU A 99 -10.27 10.60 -15.40
N ARG A 100 -10.43 11.28 -14.25
CA ARG A 100 -9.70 10.95 -13.02
C ARG A 100 -9.92 9.51 -12.58
N ASP A 101 -11.17 9.06 -12.54
CA ASP A 101 -11.48 7.67 -12.16
C ASP A 101 -10.93 6.68 -13.18
N LYS A 102 -11.10 6.93 -14.48
CA LYS A 102 -10.56 6.08 -15.55
C LYS A 102 -9.04 5.93 -15.46
N THR A 103 -8.32 7.03 -15.20
CA THR A 103 -6.87 7.01 -15.00
C THR A 103 -6.50 6.23 -13.73
N GLY A 104 -7.26 6.38 -12.66
CA GLY A 104 -7.10 5.59 -11.43
C GLY A 104 -7.26 4.09 -11.68
N GLU A 105 -8.34 3.68 -12.34
CA GLU A 105 -8.61 2.29 -12.73
C GLU A 105 -7.47 1.73 -13.60
N TYR A 106 -7.05 2.48 -14.62
CA TYR A 106 -5.92 2.11 -15.47
C TYR A 106 -4.65 1.84 -14.67
N HIS A 107 -4.27 2.73 -13.75
CA HIS A 107 -3.08 2.54 -12.92
C HIS A 107 -3.21 1.33 -11.99
N THR A 108 -4.41 1.09 -11.46
CA THR A 108 -4.69 -0.03 -10.57
C THR A 108 -4.55 -1.34 -11.33
N PHE A 109 -5.14 -1.44 -12.52
CA PHE A 109 -5.00 -2.58 -13.42
C PHE A 109 -3.56 -2.76 -13.89
N ARG A 110 -2.88 -1.69 -14.31
CA ARG A 110 -1.48 -1.76 -14.74
C ARG A 110 -0.59 -2.37 -13.65
N LYS A 111 -0.83 -2.05 -12.37
CA LYS A 111 -0.05 -2.57 -11.24
C LYS A 111 -0.22 -4.08 -11.01
N THR A 112 -1.31 -4.70 -11.47
CA THR A 112 -1.52 -6.14 -11.34
C THR A 112 -0.79 -6.94 -12.42
N THR A 113 -0.48 -6.32 -13.57
CA THR A 113 0.19 -6.96 -14.71
C THR A 113 1.58 -7.51 -14.36
N ARG A 114 1.94 -8.66 -14.95
CA ARG A 114 3.27 -9.27 -14.78
C ARG A 114 4.39 -8.34 -15.27
N GLN A 115 4.16 -7.65 -16.39
CA GLN A 115 5.11 -6.69 -16.94
C GLN A 115 5.45 -5.59 -15.93
N TYR A 116 4.44 -4.97 -15.30
CA TYR A 116 4.69 -3.95 -14.28
C TYR A 116 5.46 -4.51 -13.07
N LYS A 117 5.06 -5.69 -12.58
CA LYS A 117 5.74 -6.35 -11.45
C LYS A 117 7.21 -6.64 -11.76
N PHE A 118 7.50 -7.12 -12.97
CA PHE A 118 8.86 -7.41 -13.42
C PHE A 118 9.71 -6.14 -13.57
N ILE A 119 9.18 -5.08 -14.20
CA ILE A 119 9.85 -3.79 -14.30
C ILE A 119 10.17 -3.24 -12.91
N ARG A 120 9.20 -3.29 -11.98
CA ARG A 120 9.38 -2.83 -10.60
C ARG A 120 10.44 -3.64 -9.86
N PHE A 121 10.47 -4.96 -10.05
CA PHE A 121 11.51 -5.83 -9.49
C PHE A 121 12.90 -5.43 -10.02
N LYS A 122 13.07 -5.31 -11.34
CA LYS A 122 14.34 -4.91 -11.95
C LYS A 122 14.82 -3.55 -11.42
N TYR A 123 13.92 -2.58 -11.32
CA TYR A 123 14.22 -1.28 -10.75
C TYR A 123 14.69 -1.36 -9.28
N ARG A 124 13.99 -2.14 -8.45
CA ARG A 124 14.37 -2.35 -7.04
C ARG A 124 15.73 -3.05 -6.92
N ARG A 125 15.97 -4.10 -7.72
CA ARG A 125 17.26 -4.80 -7.76
C ARG A 125 18.39 -3.83 -8.11
N ASN A 126 18.23 -3.05 -9.17
CA ASN A 126 19.25 -2.09 -9.60
C ASN A 126 19.49 -0.99 -8.56
N LYS A 127 18.43 -0.49 -7.90
CA LYS A 127 18.56 0.47 -6.80
C LYS A 127 19.31 -0.14 -5.60
N GLY A 128 19.01 -1.39 -5.26
CA GLY A 128 19.73 -2.15 -4.24
C GLY A 128 21.20 -2.31 -4.58
N ASN A 129 21.51 -2.75 -5.80
CA ASN A 129 22.90 -2.89 -6.27
C ASN A 129 23.66 -1.57 -6.23
N ARG A 130 23.03 -0.44 -6.64
CA ARG A 130 23.66 0.89 -6.52
C ARG A 130 23.99 1.24 -5.08
N LYS A 131 23.09 0.96 -4.13
CA LYS A 131 23.35 1.18 -2.70
C LYS A 131 24.46 0.27 -2.17
N LEU A 132 24.44 -1.00 -2.56
CA LEU A 132 25.48 -1.96 -2.17
C LEU A 132 26.85 -1.55 -2.73
N MET A 133 26.92 -1.07 -3.97
CA MET A 133 28.18 -0.56 -4.54
C MET A 133 28.65 0.73 -3.86
N ALA A 134 27.72 1.66 -3.56
CA ALA A 134 28.05 2.88 -2.82
C ALA A 134 28.53 2.58 -1.39
N ASN A 135 27.97 1.56 -0.75
CA ASN A 135 28.33 1.14 0.60
C ASN A 135 29.29 -0.06 0.62
N SER A 136 29.88 -0.43 -0.52
CA SER A 136 30.82 -1.54 -0.58
C SER A 136 32.16 -1.08 0.00
N LEU A 137 32.86 -1.99 0.69
CA LEU A 137 34.21 -1.76 1.22
C LEU A 137 35.19 -1.27 0.13
N PHE A 138 34.92 -1.59 -1.14
CA PHE A 138 35.71 -1.17 -2.30
C PHE A 138 35.52 0.31 -2.69
N ASN A 139 34.48 0.99 -2.18
CA ASN A 139 34.22 2.43 -2.39
C ASN A 139 34.22 3.22 -1.07
N CYS A 140 34.70 2.64 0.03
CA CYS A 140 34.85 3.34 1.30
C CYS A 140 35.89 4.47 1.14
N ALA A 141 35.45 5.74 1.13
CA ALA A 141 36.36 6.90 1.10
C ALA A 141 37.11 7.14 2.44
N ASN A 142 36.99 6.22 3.40
CA ASN A 142 37.58 6.32 4.73
C ASN A 142 38.80 5.36 4.81
N GLU A 143 40.01 5.92 4.69
CA GLU A 143 41.28 5.18 4.67
C GLU A 143 41.45 4.23 5.87
N ASN A 144 40.99 4.64 7.06
CA ASN A 144 41.12 3.84 8.28
C ASN A 144 40.38 2.50 8.15
N MET A 145 39.20 2.49 7.53
CA MET A 145 38.37 1.28 7.38
C MET A 145 38.89 0.35 6.27
N ILE A 146 39.59 0.90 5.26
CA ILE A 146 40.30 0.11 4.25
C ILE A 146 41.49 -0.63 4.87
N ASN A 147 42.26 0.06 5.72
CA ASN A 147 43.42 -0.51 6.40
C ASN A 147 43.02 -1.58 7.43
N GLU A 148 41.94 -1.35 8.19
CA GLU A 148 41.42 -2.31 9.16
C GLU A 148 40.86 -3.60 8.55
N HIS A 149 40.49 -3.63 7.26
CA HIS A 149 39.91 -4.81 6.62
C HIS A 149 40.76 -5.35 5.45
N GLN A 150 41.98 -4.83 5.29
CA GLN A 150 42.88 -5.19 4.19
C GLN A 150 43.34 -6.66 4.22
N TYR A 151 43.24 -7.33 5.36
CA TYR A 151 43.57 -8.76 5.49
C TYR A 151 42.66 -9.69 4.68
N ALA A 152 41.44 -9.25 4.31
CA ALA A 152 40.55 -10.04 3.45
C ALA A 152 40.95 -10.03 1.96
N ASN A 153 41.85 -9.11 1.55
CA ASN A 153 42.31 -8.94 0.18
C ASN A 153 43.71 -9.55 -0.09
N ARG A 154 44.36 -10.14 0.92
CA ARG A 154 45.61 -10.88 0.67
C ARG A 154 45.27 -12.17 -0.07
N ARG A 155 45.77 -12.30 -1.30
CA ARG A 155 45.75 -13.55 -2.08
C ARG A 155 46.79 -14.56 -1.56
N ASP A 156 46.98 -14.60 -0.25
CA ASP A 156 47.95 -15.47 0.42
C ASP A 156 47.23 -16.69 1.02
N PHE A 157 46.30 -17.26 0.25
CA PHE A 157 45.87 -18.64 0.44
C PHE A 157 46.57 -19.47 -0.65
N THR A 158 47.82 -19.81 -0.37
CA THR A 158 48.47 -21.01 -0.92
C THR A 158 47.81 -22.26 -0.36
#